data_AF-A0A836X521-F1
#
_entry.id   AF-A0A836X521-F1
#
_cell.length_a   1.000
_cell.length_b   1.000
_cell.length_c   1.000
_cell.angle_alpha   90.00
_cell.angle_beta   90.00
_cell.angle_gamma   90.00
#
_symmetry.space_group_name_H-M   'P 1'
#
loop_
_entity.id
_entity.type
_entity.pdbx_description
1 polymer ?
#
loop_
_entity_poly.entity_id
_entity_poly.type
_entity_poly.pdbx_seq_one_letter_code
_entity_poly.pdbx_strand_id
1 'polypeptide(L)' 'TSQHWQKVLNAEGIPNAPAQSIDEVLDHPQTKAVGMLQDTGDTGMKLMGLPLSFDGARPPLRNLAPNVNENSQDD' A
#
# COMPACT_ATOMS: atom_id res chain seq x y z
N THR A 1 -27.54 -7.75 4.04
CA THR A 1 -26.12 -8.03 3.74
C THR A 1 -25.39 -6.71 3.53
N SER A 2 -24.05 -6.69 3.49
CA SER A 2 -23.30 -5.44 3.25
C SER A 2 -23.67 -4.78 1.92
N GLN A 3 -23.88 -5.58 0.86
CA GLN A 3 -24.31 -5.10 -0.47
C GLN A 3 -25.66 -4.37 -0.45
N HIS A 4 -26.62 -4.84 0.35
CA HIS A 4 -27.91 -4.17 0.51
C HIS A 4 -27.71 -2.74 1.03
N TRP A 5 -26.91 -2.58 2.09
CA TRP A 5 -26.66 -1.27 2.70
C TRP A 5 -25.82 -0.35 1.80
N GLN A 6 -24.82 -0.87 1.09
CA GLN A 6 -24.08 -0.07 0.11
C GLN A 6 -25.01 0.56 -0.93
N LYS A 7 -25.96 -0.21 -1.46
CA LYS A 7 -26.93 0.30 -2.44
C LYS A 7 -27.80 1.41 -1.87
N VAL A 8 -28.32 1.23 -0.66
CA VAL A 8 -29.17 2.22 0.02
C VAL A 8 -28.38 3.50 0.32
N LEU A 9 -27.17 3.39 0.86
CA LEU A 9 -26.35 4.55 1.24
C LEU A 9 -25.83 5.31 0.01
N ASN A 10 -25.45 4.60 -1.06
CA ASN A 10 -25.03 5.23 -2.32
C ASN A 10 -26.15 6.04 -2.98
N ALA A 11 -27.40 5.59 -2.88
CA ALA A 11 -28.56 6.31 -3.44
C ALA A 11 -28.76 7.69 -2.77
N GLU A 12 -28.40 7.80 -1.49
CA GLU A 12 -28.48 9.04 -0.71
C GLU A 12 -27.15 9.82 -0.71
N GLY A 13 -26.15 9.38 -1.46
CA GLY A 13 -24.82 10.01 -1.50
C GLY A 13 -24.04 9.91 -0.18
N ILE A 14 -24.40 8.98 0.71
CA ILE A 14 -23.75 8.80 2.00
C ILE A 14 -22.43 8.04 1.78
N PRO A 15 -21.27 8.62 2.18
CA PRO A 15 -19.98 7.95 2.05
C PRO A 15 -19.95 6.64 2.83
N ASN A 16 -19.68 5.55 2.14
CA ASN A 16 -19.57 4.22 2.73
C ASN A 16 -18.59 3.37 1.90
N ALA A 17 -18.05 2.32 2.50
CA ALA A 17 -17.21 1.34 1.82
C ALA A 17 -17.32 -0.03 2.51
N PRO A 18 -17.22 -1.15 1.78
CA PRO A 18 -17.05 -2.46 2.41
C PRO A 18 -15.77 -2.50 3.24
N ALA A 19 -15.82 -3.20 4.37
CA ALA A 19 -14.61 -3.64 5.05
C ALA A 19 -13.90 -4.66 4.17
N GLN A 20 -12.62 -4.45 3.92
CA GLN A 20 -11.78 -5.32 3.10
C GLN A 20 -10.87 -6.16 4.00
N SER A 21 -10.65 -7.40 3.58
CA SER A 21 -9.56 -8.24 4.03
C SER A 21 -8.20 -7.71 3.52
N ILE A 22 -7.10 -8.27 4.03
CA ILE A 22 -5.77 -7.81 3.65
C ILE A 22 -5.49 -8.11 2.17
N ASP A 23 -5.83 -9.31 1.69
CA ASP A 23 -5.67 -9.70 0.29
C ASP A 23 -6.47 -8.79 -0.66
N GLU A 24 -7.71 -8.47 -0.31
CA GLU A 24 -8.52 -7.50 -1.07
C GLU A 24 -7.86 -6.10 -1.10
N VAL A 25 -7.29 -5.63 0.02
CA VAL A 25 -6.57 -4.34 0.06
C VAL A 25 -5.34 -4.34 -0.85
N LEU A 26 -4.56 -5.43 -0.87
CA LEU A 26 -3.36 -5.53 -1.71
C LEU A 26 -3.73 -5.54 -3.21
N ASP A 27 -4.88 -6.11 -3.56
CA ASP A 27 -5.36 -6.17 -4.94
C ASP A 27 -6.18 -4.97 -5.40
N HIS A 28 -6.61 -4.12 -4.48
CA HIS A 28 -7.51 -3.01 -4.75
C HIS A 28 -6.91 -1.99 -5.76
N PRO A 29 -7.70 -1.50 -6.75
CA PRO A 29 -7.20 -0.58 -7.78
C PRO A 29 -6.57 0.70 -7.22
N GLN A 30 -7.14 1.27 -6.16
CA GLN A 30 -6.58 2.45 -5.51
C GLN A 30 -5.20 2.19 -4.91
N THR A 31 -5.01 1.04 -4.25
CA THR A 31 -3.73 0.65 -3.63
C THR A 31 -2.62 0.60 -4.67
N LYS A 32 -2.93 0.02 -5.84
CA LYS A 32 -2.04 -0.05 -7.01
C LYS A 32 -1.81 1.34 -7.62
N ALA A 33 -2.87 2.13 -7.81
CA ALA A 33 -2.81 3.44 -8.45
C ALA A 33 -1.94 4.45 -7.69
N VAL A 34 -2.00 4.44 -6.36
CA VAL A 34 -1.20 5.36 -5.52
C VAL A 34 0.15 4.78 -5.08
N GLY A 35 0.54 3.63 -5.63
CA GLY A 35 1.85 3.02 -5.41
C GLY A 35 2.13 2.64 -3.96
N MET A 36 1.10 2.20 -3.21
CA MET A 36 1.27 1.87 -1.78
C MET A 36 2.25 0.70 -1.56
N LEU A 37 2.23 -0.30 -2.44
CA LEU A 37 3.20 -1.39 -2.45
C LEU A 37 4.33 -1.06 -3.42
N GLN A 38 5.57 -1.14 -2.94
CA GLN A 38 6.77 -0.93 -3.73
C GLN A 38 7.57 -2.23 -3.81
N ASP A 39 8.12 -2.50 -4.99
CA ASP A 39 8.91 -3.69 -5.27
C ASP A 39 10.30 -3.57 -4.66
N THR A 40 10.83 -4.65 -4.10
CA THR A 40 12.19 -4.70 -3.55
C THR A 40 13.22 -5.21 -4.56
N GLY A 41 12.84 -5.36 -5.83
CA GLY A 41 13.73 -5.85 -6.88
C GLY A 41 14.03 -7.33 -6.69
N ASP A 42 15.32 -7.66 -6.53
CA ASP A 42 15.82 -9.03 -6.65
C ASP A 42 15.30 -10.01 -5.59
N THR A 43 14.76 -9.51 -4.47
CA THR A 43 14.17 -10.38 -3.42
C THR A 43 12.74 -10.80 -3.73
N GLY A 44 12.10 -10.22 -4.76
CA GLY A 44 10.73 -10.54 -5.18
C GLY A 44 9.64 -10.18 -4.15
N MET A 45 10.01 -9.49 -3.07
CA MET A 45 9.11 -9.04 -2.01
C MET A 45 8.47 -7.69 -2.38
N LYS A 46 7.36 -7.37 -1.73
CA LYS A 46 6.77 -6.03 -1.77
C LYS A 46 6.71 -5.46 -0.36
N LEU A 47 7.03 -4.18 -0.24
CA LEU A 47 6.97 -3.45 1.03
C LEU A 47 5.97 -2.30 0.92
N MET A 48 5.38 -1.94 2.06
CA MET A 48 4.57 -0.74 2.16
C MET A 48 5.47 0.50 2.06
N GLY A 49 5.22 1.33 1.05
CA GLY A 49 5.93 2.60 0.87
C GLY A 49 5.47 3.68 1.87
N LEU A 50 6.23 4.77 1.97
CA LEU A 50 5.93 5.89 2.86
C LEU A 50 4.54 6.48 2.62
N PRO A 51 3.74 6.81 3.66
CA PRO A 51 2.36 7.29 3.53
C PRO A 51 2.27 8.76 3.12
N LEU A 52 3.12 9.20 2.19
CA LEU A 52 3.19 10.58 1.71
C LEU A 52 3.51 10.60 0.21
N SER A 53 3.02 11.65 -0.44
CA SER A 53 3.29 11.91 -1.86
C SER A 53 3.68 13.37 -2.04
N PHE A 54 4.63 13.63 -2.94
CA PHE A 54 5.00 14.96 -3.40
C PHE A 54 4.62 15.04 -4.88
N ASP A 55 3.89 16.09 -5.27
CA ASP A 55 3.44 16.30 -6.66
C ASP A 55 2.75 15.08 -7.28
N GLY A 56 1.94 14.38 -6.47
CA GLY A 56 1.21 13.18 -6.88
C GLY A 56 2.05 11.89 -6.93
N ALA A 57 3.36 11.97 -6.71
CA ALA A 57 4.26 10.82 -6.70
C ALA A 57 4.66 10.42 -5.27
N ARG A 58 4.51 9.13 -4.95
CA ARG A 58 5.05 8.57 -3.71
C ARG A 58 6.57 8.37 -3.86
N PRO A 59 7.41 8.79 -2.90
CA PRO A 59 8.85 8.55 -2.96
C PRO A 59 9.16 7.05 -3.09
N PRO A 60 10.15 6.65 -3.92
CA PRO A 60 10.53 5.25 -4.08
C PRO A 60 11.34 4.75 -2.87
N LEU A 61 11.31 3.43 -2.62
CA LEU A 61 12.27 2.75 -1.75
C LEU A 61 13.69 3.07 -2.22
N ARG A 62 14.55 3.51 -1.30
CA ARG A 62 15.93 3.89 -1.60
C ARG A 62 16.93 2.78 -1.33
N ASN A 63 16.78 2.12 -0.18
CA ASN A 63 17.64 1.05 0.29
C ASN A 63 16.76 -0.06 0.85
N LEU A 64 17.21 -1.30 0.70
CA LEU A 64 16.67 -2.42 1.46
C LEU A 64 17.35 -2.51 2.82
N ALA A 65 16.86 -3.41 3.67
CA ALA A 65 17.55 -3.74 4.89
C ALA A 65 18.97 -4.23 4.54
N PRO A 66 20.01 -3.69 5.20
CA PRO A 66 21.37 -4.19 5.01
C PRO A 66 21.48 -5.63 5.50
N ASN A 67 22.44 -6.36 4.95
CA ASN A 67 22.86 -7.62 5.52
C ASN A 67 23.47 -7.40 6.91
N VAL A 68 23.55 -8.48 7.68
CA VAL A 68 24.23 -8.45 8.98
C VAL A 68 25.66 -7.95 8.78
N ASN A 69 26.04 -6.90 9.52
CA ASN A 69 27.34 -6.23 9.49
C ASN A 69 27.70 -5.46 8.20
N GLU A 70 26.79 -5.26 7.25
CA GLU A 70 27.11 -4.54 6.00
C GLU A 70 27.57 -3.08 6.23
N ASN A 71 27.13 -2.46 7.34
CA ASN A 71 27.49 -1.10 7.73
C ASN A 71 28.33 -1.05 9.02
N SER A 72 28.85 -2.19 9.49
CA SER A 72 29.72 -2.19 10.67
C SER A 72 31.08 -1.57 10.32
N GLN A 73 31.64 -0.78 11.24
CA GLN A 73 33.04 -0.37 11.17
C GLN A 73 33.84 -1.49 11.85
N ASP A 74 34.80 -2.09 11.16
CA ASP A 74 35.70 -3.08 11.74
C ASP A 74 36.66 -2.34 12.71
N ASP A 75 36.51 -2.57 14.03
CA ASP A 75 37.49 -2.21 15.08
C ASP A 75 38.23 -3.46 15.57
#